data_AF-A0A3R7EG76-F1
#
_entry.id   AF-A0A3R7EG76-F1
#
_cell.length_a   1.000
_cell.length_b   1.000
_cell.length_c   1.000
_cell.angle_alpha   90.00
_cell.angle_beta   90.00
_cell.angle_gamma   90.00
#
_symmetry.space_group_name_H-M   'P 1'
#
loop_
_entity.id
_entity.type
_entity.pdbx_description
1 polymer ?
#
loop_
_entity_poly.entity_id
_entity_poly.type
_entity_poly.pdbx_seq_one_letter_code
_entity_poly.pdbx_strand_id
1 'polypeptide(L)' 'MIVQQDFVKKLKDFGLNSYEVKIWTALLSRGVSTAGELSDIANVPRSRSYDVLESLE' A
#
# COMPACT_ATOMS: atom_id res chain seq x y z
N MET A 1 6.49 -11.68 5.10
CA MET A 1 5.30 -11.35 4.30
C MET A 1 5.51 -11.95 2.91
N ILE A 2 4.80 -13.02 2.56
CA ILE A 2 4.89 -13.61 1.22
C ILE A 2 3.92 -12.83 0.34
N VAL A 3 4.34 -11.66 -0.13
CA VAL A 3 3.63 -11.01 -1.23
C VAL A 3 4.01 -11.80 -2.48
N GLN A 4 3.09 -12.61 -2.99
CA GLN A 4 3.32 -13.36 -4.23
C GLN A 4 3.68 -12.36 -5.33
N GLN A 5 4.80 -12.58 -6.03
CA GLN A 5 5.29 -11.65 -7.04
C GLN A 5 4.26 -11.41 -8.17
N ASP A 6 3.43 -12.41 -8.46
CA ASP A 6 2.28 -12.30 -9.35
C ASP A 6 1.25 -11.27 -8.90
N PHE A 7 1.06 -11.09 -7.59
CA PHE A 7 0.15 -10.10 -7.04
C PHE A 7 0.68 -8.68 -7.26
N VAL A 8 1.99 -8.47 -7.07
CA VAL A 8 2.65 -7.19 -7.39
C VAL A 8 2.57 -6.88 -8.87
N LYS A 9 2.74 -7.89 -9.73
CA LYS A 9 2.57 -7.75 -11.19
C LYS A 9 1.15 -7.34 -11.56
N LYS A 10 0.13 -8.01 -11.00
CA LYS A 10 -1.27 -7.65 -11.24
C LYS A 10 -1.59 -6.24 -10.77
N LEU A 11 -1.10 -5.83 -9.60
CA LEU A 11 -1.33 -4.45 -9.11
C LEU A 11 -0.67 -3.40 -10.01
N LYS A 12 0.51 -3.71 -10.57
CA LYS A 12 1.12 -2.84 -11.59
C LYS A 12 0.30 -2.76 -12.88
N ASP A 13 -0.37 -3.83 -13.29
CA ASP A 13 -1.33 -3.82 -14.41
C ASP A 13 -2.55 -2.94 -14.13
N PHE A 14 -2.96 -2.81 -12.86
CA PHE A 14 -3.96 -1.84 -12.42
C PHE A 14 -3.45 -0.38 -12.41
N GLY A 15 -2.20 -0.14 -12.80
CA GLY A 15 -1.58 1.19 -12.80
C GLY A 15 -1.06 1.64 -11.44
N LEU A 16 -1.07 0.76 -10.43
CA LEU A 16 -0.63 1.11 -9.09
C LEU A 16 0.90 1.23 -9.03
N ASN A 17 1.36 2.31 -8.41
CA ASN A 17 2.76 2.57 -8.19
C ASN A 17 3.30 1.72 -7.02
N SER A 18 4.63 1.66 -6.90
CA SER A 18 5.31 0.85 -5.87
C SER A 18 4.92 1.22 -4.43
N TYR A 19 4.50 2.47 -4.17
CA TYR A 19 4.04 2.91 -2.85
C TYR A 19 2.60 2.46 -2.59
N GLU A 20 1.72 2.59 -3.58
CA GLU A 20 0.34 2.12 -3.53
C GLU A 20 0.28 0.63 -3.22
N VAL A 21 1.09 -0.17 -3.93
CA VAL A 21 1.21 -1.61 -3.68
C VAL A 21 1.63 -1.91 -2.24
N LYS A 22 2.58 -1.16 -1.69
CA LYS A 22 3.06 -1.35 -0.31
C LYS A 22 2.01 -0.97 0.72
N ILE A 23 1.31 0.15 0.54
CA ILE A 23 0.24 0.59 1.44
C ILE A 23 -0.95 -0.38 1.37
N TRP A 24 -1.37 -0.79 0.18
CA TRP A 24 -2.42 -1.79 -0.02
C TRP A 24 -2.09 -3.11 0.65
N THR A 25 -0.89 -3.63 0.42
CA THR A 25 -0.47 -4.91 1.02
C THR A 25 -0.35 -4.81 2.55
N ALA A 26 0.09 -3.67 3.08
CA ALA A 26 0.10 -3.40 4.52
C ALA A 26 -1.33 -3.34 5.09
N LEU A 27 -2.25 -2.64 4.42
CA LEU A 27 -3.66 -2.54 4.79
C LEU A 27 -4.31 -3.93 4.78
N LEU A 28 -4.12 -4.70 3.71
CA LEU A 28 -4.70 -6.03 3.56
C LEU A 28 -4.18 -7.01 4.63
N SER A 29 -2.94 -6.83 5.08
CA SER A 29 -2.34 -7.68 6.10
C SER A 29 -2.73 -7.29 7.53
N ARG A 30 -3.03 -6.01 7.80
CA ARG A 30 -3.41 -5.54 9.15
C ARG A 30 -4.93 -5.32 9.31
N GLY A 31 -5.68 -5.28 8.22
CA GLY A 31 -7.10 -4.97 8.19
C GLY A 31 -7.35 -3.47 8.33
N VAL A 32 -7.63 -3.00 9.56
CA VAL A 32 -7.88 -1.59 9.85
C VAL A 32 -6.64 -1.00 10.51
N SER A 33 -6.10 0.07 9.93
CA SER A 33 -4.95 0.79 10.48
C SER A 33 -4.99 2.25 10.07
N THR A 34 -4.35 3.09 10.87
CA THR A 34 -4.21 4.51 10.54
C THR A 34 -3.18 4.71 9.42
N ALA A 35 -3.31 5.81 8.67
CA ALA A 35 -2.34 6.20 7.65
C ALA A 35 -0.90 6.30 8.21
N GLY A 36 -0.77 6.72 9.48
CA GLY A 36 0.50 6.76 10.19
C GLY A 36 1.09 5.37 10.42
N GLU A 37 0.30 4.42 10.92
CA GLU A 37 0.77 3.04 11.12
C GLU A 37 1.08 2.36 9.78
N LEU A 38 0.25 2.55 8.76
CA LEU A 38 0.48 2.01 7.42
C LEU A 38 1.78 2.56 6.81
N SER A 39 2.02 3.86 6.97
CA SER A 39 3.27 4.52 6.59
C SER A 39 4.49 3.84 7.23
N ASP A 40 4.43 3.60 8.55
CA ASP A 40 5.51 2.99 9.31
C ASP A 40 5.75 1.52 8.88
N ILE A 41 4.68 0.75 8.60
CA ILE A 41 4.78 -0.66 8.17
C ILE A 41 5.27 -0.78 6.72
N ALA A 42 4.67 0.00 5.82
CA ALA A 42 4.95 -0.02 4.40
C ALA A 42 6.31 0.64 4.09
N ASN A 43 6.90 1.32 5.08
CA ASN A 43 8.10 2.13 4.97
C ASN A 43 7.95 3.17 3.83
N VAL A 44 6.81 3.85 3.86
CA VAL A 44 6.40 4.88 2.89
C VAL A 44 6.21 6.18 3.66
N PRO A 45 6.65 7.34 3.14
CA PRO A 45 6.45 8.61 3.81
C PRO A 45 4.97 8.86 4.13
N ARG A 46 4.66 9.47 5.28
CA ARG A 46 3.27 9.77 5.65
C ARG A 46 2.52 10.55 4.58
N SER A 47 3.14 11.61 4.04
CA SER A 47 2.55 12.39 2.94
C SER A 47 2.16 11.51 1.76
N ARG A 48 3.04 10.59 1.34
CA ARG A 48 2.73 9.63 0.26
C ARG A 48 1.65 8.62 0.65
N SER A 49 1.59 8.24 1.92
CA SER A 49 0.56 7.32 2.40
C SER A 49 -0.82 7.99 2.38
N TYR A 50 -0.90 9.29 2.69
CA TYR A 50 -2.12 10.08 2.54
C TYR A 50 -2.50 10.25 1.06
N ASP A 51 -1.56 10.61 0.17
CA ASP A 51 -1.82 10.71 -1.27
C ASP A 51 -2.44 9.42 -1.82
N VAL A 52 -1.92 8.27 -1.39
CA VAL A 52 -2.38 6.94 -1.79
C VAL A 52 -3.74 6.60 -1.19
N LEU A 53 -4.01 6.98 0.06
CA LEU A 53 -5.32 6.72 0.66
C LEU A 53 -6.40 7.59 0.03
N GLU A 54 -6.07 8.83 -0.32
CA GLU A 54 -6.95 9.76 -1.04
C GLU A 54 -7.21 9.28 -2.48
N SER A 55 -6.25 8.64 -3.14
CA SER A 55 -6.46 8.04 -4.47
C SER A 55 -7.35 6.78 -4.46
N LEU A 56 -7.62 6.22 -3.28
CA LEU A 56 -8.40 4.99 -3.09
C LEU A 56 -9.83 5.22 -2.59
N GLU A 57 -10.17 6.46 -2.23
CA GLU A 57 -11.54 6.90 -1.92
C GLU A 57 -12.38 7.06 -3.20
#